data_AF-A0A849UAF9-F1
#
_entry.id   AF-A0A849UAF9-F1
#
_cell.length_a   1.000
_cell.length_b   1.000
_cell.length_c   1.000
_cell.angle_alpha   90.00
_cell.angle_beta   90.00
_cell.angle_gamma   90.00
#
_symmetry.space_group_name_H-M   'P 1'
#
loop_
_entity.id
_entity.type
_entity.pdbx_description
1 polymer ?
#
loop_
_entity_poly.entity_id
_entity_poly.type
_entity_poly.pdbx_seq_one_letter_code
_entity_poly.pdbx_strand_id
1 'polypeptide(L)' 'MSDLINSGIELMIAGMGIVFLFLVMLVFAINLMSSLVLRFFPDVPIVPKTSVPDVADKQVVAAITAAVHQYRRDHQ' A
#
# COMPACT_ATOMS: atom_id res chain seq x y z
N MET A 1 10.56 -6.57 -56.76
CA MET A 1 9.44 -6.81 -55.81
C MET A 1 9.96 -7.20 -54.43
N SER A 2 10.85 -8.19 -54.34
CA SER A 2 11.52 -8.62 -53.09
C SER A 2 12.19 -7.48 -52.33
N ASP A 3 12.89 -6.57 -53.02
CA ASP A 3 13.64 -5.50 -52.37
C ASP A 3 12.74 -4.48 -51.65
N LEU A 4 11.58 -4.16 -52.21
CA LEU A 4 10.61 -3.26 -51.59
C LEU A 4 10.00 -3.87 -50.32
N ILE A 5 9.74 -5.17 -50.35
CA ILE A 5 9.27 -5.90 -49.17
C ILE A 5 10.36 -5.94 -48.09
N ASN A 6 11.61 -6.18 -48.48
CA ASN A 6 12.73 -6.20 -47.53
C ASN A 6 12.94 -4.83 -46.85
N SER A 7 12.92 -3.75 -47.63
CA SER A 7 12.98 -2.38 -47.08
C SER A 7 11.78 -2.02 -46.21
N GLY A 8 10.58 -2.51 -46.56
CA GLY A 8 9.37 -2.33 -45.74
C GLY A 8 9.47 -3.03 -44.39
N ILE A 9 10.02 -4.25 -44.36
CA ILE A 9 10.25 -5.01 -43.12
C ILE A 9 11.30 -4.32 -42.25
N GLU A 10 12.40 -3.86 -42.85
CA GLU A 10 13.45 -3.14 -42.15
C GLU A 10 12.92 -1.86 -41.50
N LEU A 11 12.10 -1.08 -42.23
CA LEU A 11 11.44 0.10 -41.71
C LEU A 11 10.44 -0.23 -40.59
N MET A 12 9.69 -1.32 -40.74
CA MET A 12 8.76 -1.79 -39.70
C MET A 12 9.52 -2.12 -38.42
N ILE A 13 10.59 -2.91 -38.50
CA ILE A 13 11.41 -3.29 -37.33
C ILE A 13 12.03 -2.04 -36.68
N ALA A 14 12.59 -1.13 -37.48
CA ALA A 14 13.18 0.10 -36.98
C ALA A 14 12.13 0.98 -36.25
N GLY A 15 10.99 1.21 -36.88
CA GLY A 15 9.91 2.01 -36.31
C GLY A 15 9.31 1.39 -35.05
N MET A 16 9.00 0.10 -35.09
CA MET A 16 8.44 -0.64 -33.95
C MET A 16 9.44 -0.73 -32.80
N GLY A 17 10.73 -0.88 -33.09
CA GLY A 17 11.81 -0.91 -32.09
C GLY A 17 11.96 0.42 -31.35
N ILE A 18 11.94 1.55 -32.06
CA ILE A 18 12.02 2.89 -31.44
C ILE A 18 10.80 3.15 -30.54
N VAL A 19 9.59 2.83 -31.05
CA VAL A 19 8.35 2.98 -30.25
C VAL A 19 8.41 2.09 -29.02
N PHE A 20 8.85 0.84 -29.15
CA PHE A 20 9.00 -0.07 -28.02
C PHE A 20 9.98 0.47 -26.98
N LEU A 21 11.16 0.93 -27.39
CA LEU A 21 12.14 1.55 -26.48
C LEU A 21 11.57 2.77 -25.76
N PHE A 22 10.84 3.62 -26.48
CA PHE A 22 10.20 4.79 -25.90
C PHE A 22 9.13 4.42 -24.86
N LEU A 23 8.29 3.42 -25.15
CA LEU A 23 7.30 2.92 -24.21
C LEU A 23 7.95 2.29 -22.97
N VAL A 24 9.02 1.51 -23.14
CA VAL A 24 9.80 0.94 -22.01
C VAL A 24 10.36 2.06 -21.13
N MET A 25 10.93 3.11 -21.75
CA MET A 25 11.43 4.27 -21.02
C MET A 25 10.31 4.99 -20.25
N LEU A 26 9.12 5.15 -20.85
CA LEU A 26 7.95 5.72 -20.18
C LEU A 26 7.48 4.87 -19.00
N VAL A 27 7.41 3.55 -19.18
CA VAL A 27 7.04 2.63 -18.10
C VAL A 27 8.03 2.75 -16.94
N PHE A 28 9.33 2.86 -17.22
CA PHE A 28 10.34 3.07 -16.19
C PHE A 28 10.14 4.41 -15.46
N ALA A 29 9.85 5.49 -16.18
CA ALA A 29 9.57 6.79 -15.59
C ALA A 29 8.34 6.76 -14.67
N ILE A 30 7.25 6.08 -15.09
CA ILE A 30 6.05 5.92 -14.27
C ILE A 30 6.35 5.07 -13.02
N ASN A 31 7.14 4.00 -13.15
CA ASN A 31 7.56 3.19 -12.01
C ASN A 31 8.43 3.98 -11.03
N LEU A 32 9.36 4.79 -11.53
CA LEU A 32 10.18 5.68 -10.71
C LEU A 32 9.30 6.67 -9.95
N MET A 33 8.35 7.32 -10.64
CA MET A 33 7.39 8.21 -10.01
C MET A 33 6.56 7.48 -8.93
N SER A 34 6.04 6.29 -9.23
CA SER A 34 5.29 5.47 -8.28
C SER A 34 6.13 5.12 -7.04
N SER A 35 7.39 4.73 -7.23
CA SER A 35 8.31 4.42 -6.12
C SER A 35 8.64 5.65 -5.28
N LEU A 36 8.89 6.81 -5.92
CA LEU A 36 9.12 8.07 -5.23
C LEU A 36 7.88 8.48 -4.43
N VAL A 37 6.68 8.37 -5.01
CA VAL A 37 5.41 8.67 -4.32
C VAL A 37 5.27 7.78 -3.08
N LEU A 38 5.42 6.46 -3.20
CA LEU A 38 5.33 5.56 -2.04
C LEU A 38 6.42 5.81 -0.98
N ARG A 39 7.59 6.30 -1.38
CA ARG A 39 8.72 6.57 -0.48
C ARG A 39 8.57 7.91 0.26
N PHE A 40 8.10 8.96 -0.43
CA PHE A 40 7.98 10.31 0.12
C PHE A 40 6.59 10.59 0.72
N PHE A 41 5.56 9.96 0.18
CA PHE A 41 4.19 9.96 0.68
C PHE A 41 3.78 8.51 0.94
N PRO A 42 4.35 7.85 1.95
CA PRO A 42 3.86 6.54 2.36
C PRO A 42 2.38 6.70 2.71
N ASP A 43 1.51 6.05 1.94
CA ASP A 43 0.11 5.89 2.31
C ASP A 43 0.13 5.21 3.67
N VAL A 44 -0.16 5.99 4.72
CA VAL A 44 -0.32 5.46 6.07
C VAL A 44 -1.45 4.46 5.93
N PRO A 45 -1.20 3.15 6.08
CA PRO A 45 -2.30 2.21 6.03
C PRO A 45 -3.25 2.67 7.14
N ILE A 46 -4.47 3.01 6.78
CA ILE A 46 -5.59 2.98 7.72
C ILE A 46 -5.74 1.53 8.13
N VAL A 47 -4.85 1.08 9.02
CA VAL A 47 -5.02 -0.18 9.72
C VAL A 47 -6.40 -0.02 10.35
N PRO A 48 -7.39 -0.85 9.98
CA PRO A 48 -8.57 -0.94 10.82
C PRO A 48 -7.99 -1.25 12.18
N LYS A 49 -8.19 -0.37 13.17
CA LYS A 49 -7.92 -0.74 14.55
C LYS A 49 -8.79 -1.97 14.76
N THR A 50 -8.22 -3.16 14.62
CA THR A 50 -8.81 -4.36 15.15
C THR A 50 -8.98 -4.00 16.60
N SER A 51 -10.23 -3.78 17.00
CA SER A 51 -10.61 -3.70 18.40
C SER A 51 -10.21 -5.05 18.97
N VAL A 52 -8.97 -5.13 19.47
CA VAL A 52 -8.56 -6.21 20.35
C VAL A 52 -9.62 -6.20 21.45
N PRO A 53 -10.30 -7.32 21.73
CA PRO A 53 -11.28 -7.36 22.80
C PRO A 53 -10.55 -7.18 24.13
N ASP A 54 -10.47 -5.92 24.52
CA ASP A 54 -10.82 -5.41 25.82
C ASP A 54 -10.29 -6.13 27.06
N VAL A 55 -8.99 -6.41 27.04
CA VAL A 55 -8.24 -6.68 28.27
C VAL A 55 -8.31 -5.47 29.20
N ALA A 56 -8.33 -4.25 28.63
CA ALA A 56 -8.48 -3.00 29.36
C ALA A 56 -9.84 -2.89 30.06
N ASP A 57 -10.96 -3.13 29.39
CA ASP A 57 -12.28 -3.02 30.03
C ASP A 57 -12.54 -4.14 31.04
N LYS A 58 -12.02 -5.35 30.82
CA LYS A 58 -12.02 -6.40 31.86
C LYS A 58 -11.25 -5.96 33.12
N GLN A 59 -10.12 -5.27 32.95
CA GLN A 59 -9.32 -4.76 34.05
C GLN A 59 -10.01 -3.58 34.75
N VAL A 60 -10.67 -2.70 33.99
CA VAL A 60 -11.47 -1.58 34.51
C VAL A 60 -12.66 -2.09 35.31
N VAL A 61 -13.43 -3.04 34.77
CA VAL A 61 -14.56 -3.68 35.46
C VAL A 61 -14.10 -4.39 36.73
N ALA A 62 -12.95 -5.08 36.71
CA ALA A 62 -12.38 -5.72 37.89
C ALA A 62 -11.97 -4.68 38.96
N ALA A 63 -11.35 -3.57 38.56
CA ALA A 63 -10.96 -2.49 39.47
C ALA A 63 -12.17 -1.80 40.11
N ILE A 64 -13.23 -1.51 39.32
CA ILE A 64 -14.48 -0.93 39.83
C ILE A 64 -15.15 -1.90 40.81
N THR A 65 -15.19 -3.20 40.48
CA THR A 65 -15.77 -4.22 41.34
C THR A 65 -15.03 -4.32 42.68
N ALA A 66 -13.69 -4.31 42.66
CA ALA A 66 -12.88 -4.31 43.87
C ALA A 66 -13.13 -3.06 44.73
N ALA A 67 -13.22 -1.88 44.12
CA ALA A 67 -13.50 -0.63 44.82
C ALA A 67 -14.88 -0.63 45.49
N VAL A 68 -15.93 -1.10 44.79
CA VAL A 68 -17.29 -1.22 45.36
C VAL A 68 -17.32 -2.22 46.51
N HIS A 69 -16.62 -3.35 46.36
CA HIS A 69 -16.56 -4.38 47.38
C HIS A 69 -15.84 -3.89 48.64
N GLN A 70 -14.81 -3.05 48.48
CA GLN A 70 -14.09 -2.43 49.59
C GLN A 70 -14.94 -1.35 50.27
N TYR A 71 -15.60 -0.49 49.50
CA TYR A 71 -16.53 0.51 50.03
C TYR A 71 -17.63 -0.12 50.88
N ARG A 72 -18.24 -1.21 50.40
CA ARG A 72 -19.28 -1.95 51.15
C ARG A 72 -18.77 -2.59 52.43
N ARG A 73 -17.49 -2.97 52.49
CA ARG A 73 -16.87 -3.55 53.69
C ARG A 73 -16.52 -2.49 54.72
N ASP A 74 -16.13 -1.29 54.27
CA ASP A 74 -15.76 -0.18 55.15
C ASP A 74 -16.99 0.62 55.66
N HIS A 75 -18.14 0.50 54.98
CA HIS A 75 -19.39 1.21 55.32
C HIS A 75 -20.48 0.28 55.92
N GLN A 76 -20.11 -0.93 56.37
CA GLN A 76 -20.92 -1.77 57.25
C GLN A 76 -20.32 -1.73 58.67
#